data_AF-A0A428SAU4-F1
#
_entry.id   AF-A0A428SAU4-F1
#
_cell.length_a   1.000
_cell.length_b   1.000
_cell.length_c   1.000
_cell.angle_alpha   90.00
_cell.angle_beta   90.00
_cell.angle_gamma   90.00
#
_symmetry.space_group_name_H-M   'P 1'
#
loop_
_entity.id
_entity.type
_entity.pdbx_description
1 polymer ?
#
loop_
_entity_poly.entity_id
_entity_poly.type
_entity_poly.pdbx_seq_one_letter_code
_entity_poly.pdbx_strand_id
1 'polypeptide(L)'
;MRFLKVHQIQDVAVLVDKYQMADRFTFAGGYWLRQGQTLTTGSIWGLMTAAYLLKLPRTLYYYSNLLVAKKEVTLTKYAFQMPDRMLGLKFCS
;
A
#
# COMPACT_ATOMS: atom_id res chain seq x y z
N MET A 1 -16.74 -7.72 10.70
CA MET A 1 -15.41 -7.82 10.03
C MET A 1 -14.38 -7.15 10.91
N ARG A 2 -13.26 -7.82 11.21
CA ARG A 2 -12.17 -7.24 12.02
C ARG A 2 -11.32 -6.33 11.14
N PHE A 3 -11.02 -5.12 11.58
CA PHE A 3 -10.12 -4.22 10.84
C PHE A 3 -8.69 -4.74 10.93
N LEU A 4 -8.04 -4.90 9.77
CA LEU A 4 -6.63 -5.25 9.69
C LEU A 4 -5.77 -4.06 10.11
N LYS A 5 -4.65 -4.33 10.78
CA LYS A 5 -3.63 -3.30 11.04
C LYS A 5 -2.89 -2.98 9.73
N VAL A 6 -2.30 -1.79 9.65
CA VAL A 6 -1.62 -1.31 8.43
C VAL A 6 -0.56 -2.28 7.91
N HIS A 7 0.27 -2.88 8.79
CA HIS A 7 1.26 -3.88 8.36
C HIS A 7 0.61 -5.14 7.78
N GLN A 8 -0.50 -5.60 8.36
CA GLN A 8 -1.23 -6.77 7.87
C GLN A 8 -1.85 -6.51 6.49
N ILE A 9 -2.32 -5.28 6.24
CA ILE A 9 -2.83 -4.87 4.93
C ILE A 9 -1.71 -4.92 3.88
N GLN A 10 -0.51 -4.45 4.23
CA GLN A 10 0.65 -4.54 3.33
C GLN A 10 1.06 -5.98 3.06
N ASP A 11 1.17 -6.83 4.09
CA ASP A 11 1.54 -8.23 3.92
C ASP A 11 0.57 -8.96 2.98
N VAL A 12 -0.74 -8.72 3.16
CA VAL A 12 -1.77 -9.28 2.28
C VAL A 12 -1.64 -8.72 0.87
N ALA A 13 -1.42 -7.42 0.69
CA ALA A 13 -1.28 -6.82 -0.62
C ALA A 13 -0.07 -7.38 -1.39
N VAL A 14 1.06 -7.63 -0.71
CA VAL A 14 2.25 -8.29 -1.29
C VAL A 14 1.92 -9.71 -1.73
N LEU A 15 1.23 -10.50 -0.89
CA LEU A 15 0.82 -11.85 -1.27
C LEU A 15 -0.13 -11.84 -2.47
N VAL A 16 -1.10 -10.93 -2.47
CA VAL A 16 -2.08 -10.80 -3.55
C VAL A 16 -1.40 -10.46 -4.87
N ASP A 17 -0.45 -9.53 -4.88
CA ASP A 17 0.32 -9.18 -6.07
C ASP A 17 1.20 -10.36 -6.54
N LYS A 18 1.94 -10.98 -5.61
CA LYS A 18 2.80 -12.15 -5.87
C LYS A 18 2.06 -13.30 -6.56
N TYR A 19 0.82 -13.56 -6.16
CA TYR A 19 -0.01 -14.62 -6.74
C TYR A 19 -0.96 -14.13 -7.85
N GLN A 20 -0.81 -12.87 -8.31
CA GLN A 20 -1.64 -12.26 -9.35
C GLN A 20 -3.15 -12.31 -9.05
N MET A 21 -3.51 -12.17 -7.76
CA MET A 21 -4.90 -12.24 -7.29
C MET A 21 -5.54 -10.86 -7.08
N ALA A 22 -4.89 -9.77 -7.50
CA ALA A 22 -5.34 -8.39 -7.26
C ALA A 22 -6.83 -8.19 -7.57
N ASP A 23 -7.29 -8.69 -8.70
CA ASP A 23 -8.67 -8.50 -9.17
C ASP A 23 -9.72 -9.17 -8.24
N ARG A 24 -9.34 -10.27 -7.56
CA ARG A 24 -10.21 -10.96 -6.58
C ARG A 24 -10.27 -10.22 -5.24
N PHE A 25 -9.26 -9.43 -4.94
CA PHE A 25 -9.11 -8.72 -3.66
C PHE A 25 -9.45 -7.24 -3.74
N THR A 26 -9.75 -6.69 -4.92
CA THR A 26 -10.16 -5.29 -5.12
C THR A 26 -11.26 -4.85 -4.15
N PHE A 27 -12.30 -5.67 -3.99
CA PHE A 27 -13.43 -5.38 -3.08
C PHE A 27 -12.98 -5.35 -1.62
N ALA A 28 -12.26 -6.38 -1.16
CA ALA A 28 -11.78 -6.48 0.22
C ALA A 28 -10.77 -5.36 0.55
N GLY A 29 -9.87 -5.07 -0.40
CA GLY A 29 -8.91 -3.98 -0.32
C GLY A 29 -9.58 -2.61 -0.11
N GLY A 30 -10.62 -2.32 -0.89
CA GLY A 30 -11.41 -1.09 -0.73
C GLY A 30 -12.02 -0.93 0.67
N TYR A 31 -12.36 -2.03 1.35
CA TYR A 31 -12.84 -2.00 2.73
C TYR A 31 -11.70 -1.83 3.74
N TRP A 32 -10.61 -2.59 3.60
CA TRP A 32 -9.47 -2.54 4.53
C TRP A 32 -8.76 -1.18 4.55
N LEU A 33 -8.70 -0.52 3.40
CA LEU A 33 -8.04 0.78 3.23
C LEU A 33 -8.93 1.95 3.69
N ARG A 34 -10.18 1.75 4.10
CA ARG A 34 -11.00 2.78 4.75
C ARG A 34 -10.66 2.88 6.24
N GLN A 35 -9.45 3.31 6.56
CA GLN A 35 -9.03 3.54 7.95
C GLN A 35 -9.34 4.98 8.36
N GLY A 36 -10.13 5.17 9.43
CA GLY A 36 -10.51 6.48 9.98
C GLY A 36 -9.55 7.04 11.05
N GLN A 37 -8.28 6.64 11.04
CA GLN A 37 -7.31 7.03 12.07
C GLN A 37 -6.31 8.07 11.56
N THR A 38 -5.72 8.83 12.49
CA THR A 38 -4.56 9.68 12.23
C THR A 38 -3.36 8.82 11.83
N LEU A 39 -3.05 8.80 10.54
CA LEU A 39 -1.99 7.98 9.98
C LEU A 39 -0.64 8.69 10.10
N THR A 40 0.38 7.95 10.54
CA THR A 40 1.78 8.40 10.45
C THR A 40 2.24 8.39 8.98
N THR A 41 3.31 9.12 8.65
CA THR A 41 3.85 9.15 7.28
C THR A 41 4.24 7.75 6.78
N GLY A 42 4.82 6.90 7.64
CA GLY A 42 5.10 5.51 7.30
C GLY A 42 3.83 4.66 7.08
N SER A 43 2.77 4.91 7.84
CA SER A 43 1.48 4.24 7.63
C SER A 43 0.82 4.66 6.32
N ILE A 44 0.90 5.94 5.94
CA ILE A 44 0.38 6.45 4.67
C ILE A 44 1.15 5.82 3.50
N TRP A 45 2.49 5.77 3.56
CA TRP A 45 3.30 5.09 2.56
C TRP A 45 2.87 3.64 2.39
N GLY A 46 2.70 2.93 3.50
CA GLY A 46 2.23 1.55 3.52
C GLY A 46 0.87 1.30 2.88
N LEU A 47 -0.09 2.19 3.12
CA LEU A 47 -1.42 2.07 2.53
C LEU A 47 -1.43 2.48 1.05
N MET A 48 -0.57 3.43 0.67
CA MET A 48 -0.34 3.81 -0.73
C MET A 48 0.20 2.62 -1.53
N THR A 49 1.22 1.94 -1.01
CA THR A 49 1.82 0.76 -1.68
C THR A 49 0.83 -0.40 -1.74
N ALA A 50 0.08 -0.67 -0.67
CA ALA A 50 -0.99 -1.66 -0.70
C ALA A 50 -2.07 -1.33 -1.74
N ALA A 51 -2.46 -0.06 -1.88
CA ALA A 51 -3.42 0.38 -2.89
C ALA A 51 -2.89 0.19 -4.33
N TYR A 52 -1.59 0.39 -4.55
CA TYR A 52 -0.95 0.11 -5.84
C TYR A 52 -1.01 -1.39 -6.19
N LEU A 53 -0.58 -2.25 -5.27
CA LEU A 53 -0.57 -3.71 -5.45
C LEU A 53 -1.98 -4.31 -5.64
N LEU A 54 -2.98 -3.74 -4.97
CA LEU A 54 -4.38 -4.15 -5.11
C LEU A 54 -5.10 -3.50 -6.31
N LYS A 55 -4.40 -2.75 -7.16
CA LYS A 55 -4.95 -2.03 -8.33
C LYS A 55 -6.13 -1.10 -7.97
N LEU A 56 -6.00 -0.33 -6.89
CA LEU A 56 -7.04 0.58 -6.39
C LEU A 56 -6.67 2.05 -6.69
N PRO A 57 -6.95 2.56 -7.91
CA PRO A 57 -6.42 3.84 -8.38
C PRO A 57 -6.91 5.05 -7.57
N ARG A 58 -8.18 5.05 -7.14
CA ARG A 58 -8.74 6.13 -6.33
C ARG A 58 -8.09 6.20 -4.95
N THR A 59 -7.85 5.05 -4.34
CA THR A 59 -7.22 4.95 -3.02
C THR A 59 -5.73 5.30 -3.08
N LEU A 60 -5.05 4.88 -4.15
CA LEU A 60 -3.68 5.26 -4.44
C LEU A 60 -3.56 6.78 -4.53
N TYR A 61 -4.40 7.43 -5.35
CA TYR A 61 -4.43 8.88 -5.50
C TYR A 61 -4.64 9.62 -4.17
N TYR A 62 -5.57 9.13 -3.34
CA TYR A 62 -5.84 9.70 -2.03
C TYR A 62 -4.61 9.68 -1.11
N TYR A 63 -3.95 8.52 -0.98
CA TYR A 63 -2.78 8.40 -0.10
C TYR A 63 -1.55 9.12 -0.64
N SER A 64 -1.35 9.16 -1.96
CA SER A 64 -0.29 9.96 -2.57
C SER A 64 -0.43 11.44 -2.22
N ASN A 65 -1.65 12.00 -2.32
CA ASN A 65 -1.90 13.39 -1.96
C ASN A 65 -1.71 13.66 -0.47
N LEU A 66 -2.15 12.74 0.41
CA LEU A 66 -1.90 12.86 1.85
C LEU A 66 -0.41 12.89 2.18
N LEU A 67 0.38 12.06 1.49
CA LEU A 67 1.81 11.97 1.74
C LEU A 67 2.56 13.23 1.26
N VAL A 68 2.18 13.76 0.09
CA VAL A 68 2.68 15.04 -0.42
C VAL A 68 2.31 16.20 0.52
N ALA A 69 1.09 16.21 1.05
CA ALA A 69 0.61 17.26 1.94
C ALA A 69 1.40 17.30 3.27
N LYS A 70 1.85 16.16 3.79
CA LYS A 70 2.59 16.10 5.06
C LYS A 70 3.98 16.72 4.99
N LYS A 71 4.66 16.74 3.84
CA LYS A 71 6.01 17.32 3.66
C LYS A 71 7.10 16.87 4.66
N GLU A 72 6.85 15.80 5.43
CA GLU A 72 7.68 15.42 6.59
C GLU A 72 8.97 14.67 6.22
N VAL A 73 9.08 14.05 5.03
CA VAL A 73 10.24 13.22 4.66
C VAL A 73 10.45 13.21 3.13
N THR A 74 11.70 13.15 2.70
CA THR A 74 12.07 12.78 1.33
C THR A 74 11.53 11.38 1.01
N LEU A 75 10.58 11.30 0.08
CA LEU A 75 9.97 10.07 -0.47
C LEU A 75 10.99 8.96 -0.77
N THR A 76 12.20 9.36 -1.17
CA THR A 76 13.33 8.48 -1.46
C THR A 76 13.70 7.58 -0.28
N LYS A 77 13.60 8.03 0.97
CA LYS A 77 13.90 7.20 2.15
C LYS A 77 13.01 5.96 2.21
N TYR A 78 11.72 6.09 1.89
CA TYR A 78 10.78 4.98 1.92
C TYR A 78 10.89 4.08 0.69
N ALA A 79 11.21 4.66 -0.48
CA ALA A 79 11.52 3.89 -1.68
C ALA A 79 12.74 2.97 -1.48
N PHE A 80 13.83 3.46 -0.86
CA PHE A 80 15.00 2.65 -0.54
C PHE A 80 14.74 1.57 0.53
N GLN A 81 13.75 1.77 1.39
CA GLN A 81 13.33 0.79 2.40
C GLN A 81 12.38 -0.28 1.86
N MET A 82 11.97 -0.20 0.60
CA MET A 82 11.30 -1.28 -0.11
C MET A 82 12.34 -2.06 -0.90
N PRO A 83 12.99 -3.09 -0.33
CA PRO A 83 13.91 -3.90 -1.11
C PRO A 83 13.14 -4.59 -2.23
N ASP A 84 13.67 -4.52 -3.46
CA ASP A 84 13.14 -5.20 -4.65
C ASP A 84 12.85 -6.69 -4.39
N ARG A 85 13.63 -7.31 -3.49
CA ARG A 85 13.44 -8.70 -3.04
C ARG A 85 12.20 -8.95 -2.17
N MET A 86 11.71 -7.98 -1.40
CA MET A 86 10.50 -8.16 -0.57
C MET A 86 9.21 -7.98 -1.36
N LEU A 87 9.23 -7.14 -2.41
CA LEU A 87 8.06 -6.95 -3.26
C LEU A 87 7.88 -8.06 -4.29
N GLY A 88 8.93 -8.85 -4.60
CA GLY A 88 8.84 -9.91 -5.60
C GLY A 88 8.42 -9.39 -6.99
N LEU A 89 8.58 -8.08 -7.22
CA LEU A 89 8.35 -7.47 -8.52
C LEU A 89 9.31 -8.15 -9.48
N LYS A 90 8.76 -8.84 -10.48
CA LYS A 90 9.57 -9.45 -11.54
C LYS A 90 10.47 -8.35 -12.08
N PHE A 91 11.77 -8.44 -11.84
CA PHE A 91 12.73 -7.82 -12.73
C PHE A 91 12.36 -8.35 -14.11
N CYS A 92 11.90 -7.47 -14.99
CA CYS A 92 11.65 -7.82 -16.38
C CYS A 92 12.92 -8.49 -16.90
N SER A 93 12.81 -9.77 -17.25
CA SER A 93 13.72 -10.47 -18.16
C SER A 93 13.24 -10.24 -19.57
#